data_AF-A0A428P414-F1
#
_entry.id   AF-A0A428P414-F1
#
_cell.length_a   1.000
_cell.length_b   1.000
_cell.length_c   1.000
_cell.angle_alpha   90.00
_cell.angle_beta   90.00
_cell.angle_gamma   90.00
#
_symmetry.space_group_name_H-M   'P 1'
#
loop_
_entity.id
_entity.type
_entity.pdbx_description
1 polymer ?
#
loop_
_entity_poly.entity_id
_entity_poly.type
_entity_poly.pdbx_seq_one_letter_code
_entity_poly.pdbx_strand_id
1 'polypeptide(L)'
;MTPKRSLSPADEQQPDPKRPRIDDEHLEDTNPDEMGPRAIGSVIPNPHYQARAGLQRSIAMVLKHDGFDSASPEALESFTAMVETYLEGMIDAAKSLALAARREHPIATDFEHALRRHNISISSLKPHLRPPIPKKQIVPSFADVLPEDQDAYTTLPLLGEELSGQPDKDEKDYVPSSFPDFPSKHTYKFTPQEDSNIRDPKRIREDAARTAQQGEDALRRLVRASKMRKQKEVKLLVERDVHGKERFRLWESTMKRFMAAEGQGEQTDQMEIADHSMIVNGEALFSRKEVPRAGKRSAALASKKAL
;
A
#
# COMPACT_ATOMS: atom_id res chain seq x y z
N MET A 1 -39.33 37.88 20.63
CA MET A 1 -38.31 38.48 21.51
C MET A 1 -37.15 37.49 21.62
N THR A 2 -35.94 37.98 21.31
CA THR A 2 -34.60 37.55 21.82
C THR A 2 -34.13 36.10 21.52
N PRO A 3 -32.82 35.83 21.46
CA PRO A 3 -32.14 35.72 20.15
C PRO A 3 -31.33 34.41 19.98
N LYS A 4 -30.87 34.21 18.74
CA LYS A 4 -29.91 33.16 18.34
C LYS A 4 -28.59 33.31 19.11
N ARG A 5 -28.07 32.21 19.65
CA ARG A 5 -26.68 32.06 20.11
C ARG A 5 -26.00 31.01 19.24
N SER A 6 -25.02 31.44 18.45
CA SER A 6 -24.12 30.62 17.66
C SER A 6 -23.19 29.82 18.57
N LEU A 7 -22.92 28.56 18.20
CA LEU A 7 -21.81 27.77 18.72
C LEU A 7 -20.81 27.55 17.58
N SER A 8 -19.55 27.87 17.88
CA SER A 8 -18.36 27.63 17.06
C SER A 8 -17.97 26.14 17.05
N PRO A 9 -17.14 25.69 16.09
CA PRO A 9 -16.87 24.28 15.84
C PRO A 9 -15.73 23.77 16.73
N ALA A 10 -15.85 22.55 17.25
CA ALA A 10 -14.75 21.87 17.93
C ALA A 10 -14.77 20.38 17.55
N ASP A 11 -13.78 20.03 16.73
CA ASP A 11 -13.10 18.74 16.57
C ASP A 11 -13.96 17.47 16.58
N GLU A 12 -14.35 17.03 15.38
CA GLU A 12 -14.57 15.61 15.11
C GLU A 12 -13.20 14.94 14.91
N GLN A 13 -12.64 14.33 15.96
CA GLN A 13 -11.56 13.35 15.81
C GLN A 13 -12.10 12.12 15.06
N GLN A 14 -11.70 11.96 13.79
CA GLN A 14 -11.81 10.67 13.09
C GLN A 14 -10.91 9.62 13.77
N PRO A 15 -11.32 8.34 13.83
CA PRO A 15 -10.48 7.29 14.39
C PRO A 15 -9.32 6.94 13.44
N ASP A 16 -8.10 6.94 13.99
CA ASP A 16 -6.85 6.62 13.27
C ASP A 16 -6.89 5.22 12.62
N PRO A 17 -6.58 5.08 11.32
CA PRO A 17 -6.42 3.77 10.71
C PRO A 17 -5.12 3.11 11.19
N LYS A 18 -5.23 1.89 11.75
CA LYS A 18 -4.14 1.04 12.27
C LYS A 18 -3.08 0.59 11.24
N ARG A 19 -3.06 1.17 10.04
CA ARG A 19 -2.00 0.94 9.04
C ARG A 19 -1.64 2.28 8.41
N PRO A 20 -0.40 2.79 8.60
CA PRO A 20 0.07 3.92 7.83
C PRO A 20 0.05 3.53 6.35
N ARG A 21 -0.55 4.38 5.52
CA ARG A 21 -0.38 4.31 4.07
C ARG A 21 1.04 4.84 3.82
N ILE A 22 1.89 4.01 3.24
CA ILE A 22 3.24 4.43 2.86
C ILE A 22 3.07 5.31 1.63
N ASP A 23 3.53 6.56 1.71
CA ASP A 23 3.58 7.46 0.57
C ASP A 23 4.74 7.03 -0.33
N ASP A 24 4.43 6.80 -1.61
CA ASP A 24 5.30 6.27 -2.67
C ASP A 24 6.43 7.23 -3.13
N GLU A 25 6.79 8.23 -2.33
CA GLU A 25 7.70 9.31 -2.76
C GLU A 25 9.19 9.06 -2.45
N HIS A 26 9.54 7.89 -1.91
CA HIS A 26 10.93 7.48 -1.70
C HIS A 26 11.24 6.14 -2.38
N LEU A 27 11.11 6.11 -3.70
CA LEU A 27 11.89 5.16 -4.51
C LEU A 27 13.29 5.75 -4.64
N GLU A 28 14.21 5.29 -3.78
CA GLU A 28 15.63 5.54 -3.95
C GLU A 28 16.05 5.10 -5.36
N ASP A 29 16.83 5.94 -6.02
CA ASP A 29 17.42 5.73 -7.34
C ASP A 29 18.47 4.60 -7.21
N THR A 30 17.99 3.36 -7.17
CA THR A 30 18.83 2.16 -7.14
C THR A 30 19.59 2.05 -8.45
N ASN A 31 20.91 1.83 -8.33
CA ASN A 31 21.85 1.64 -9.44
C ASN A 31 21.24 0.81 -10.59
N PRO A 32 21.41 1.23 -11.86
CA PRO A 32 20.82 0.53 -13.01
C PRO A 32 21.36 -0.90 -13.23
N ASP A 33 22.45 -1.28 -12.55
CA ASP A 33 23.08 -2.60 -12.66
C ASP A 33 22.47 -3.69 -11.74
N GLU A 34 21.56 -3.33 -10.81
CA GLU A 34 20.83 -4.29 -9.95
C GLU A 34 19.34 -4.44 -10.32
N MET A 35 18.97 -4.03 -11.52
CA MET A 35 17.60 -4.15 -11.98
C MET A 35 17.40 -5.56 -12.55
N GLY A 36 16.74 -6.41 -11.75
CA GLY A 36 16.31 -7.75 -12.18
C GLY A 36 15.55 -7.74 -13.50
N PRO A 37 15.29 -8.92 -14.08
CA PRO A 37 14.76 -9.02 -15.45
C PRO A 37 13.49 -8.17 -15.61
N ARG A 38 13.50 -7.30 -16.63
CA ARG A 38 12.41 -6.36 -16.92
C ARG A 38 11.57 -6.86 -18.09
N ALA A 39 10.27 -6.60 -18.05
CA ALA A 39 9.40 -6.85 -19.20
C ALA A 39 9.84 -5.99 -20.39
N ILE A 40 10.13 -6.63 -21.53
CA ILE A 40 10.40 -5.97 -22.80
C ILE A 40 9.09 -5.95 -23.59
N GLY A 41 8.69 -4.78 -24.11
CA GLY A 41 7.53 -4.70 -24.99
C GLY A 41 7.80 -5.42 -26.30
N SER A 42 6.86 -6.26 -26.76
CA SER A 42 6.98 -6.96 -28.04
C SER A 42 7.18 -5.96 -29.18
N VAL A 43 8.23 -6.15 -29.97
CA VAL A 43 8.56 -5.31 -31.13
C VAL A 43 7.66 -5.64 -32.34
N ILE A 44 6.97 -6.78 -32.30
CA ILE A 44 6.13 -7.26 -33.40
C ILE A 44 4.86 -6.41 -33.47
N PRO A 45 4.60 -5.74 -34.61
CA PRO A 45 3.38 -4.96 -34.76
C PRO A 45 2.16 -5.90 -34.71
N ASN A 46 1.22 -5.60 -33.82
CA ASN A 46 -0.04 -6.33 -33.70
C ASN A 46 -0.71 -6.49 -35.08
N PRO A 47 -1.21 -7.68 -35.46
CA PRO A 47 -1.95 -7.88 -36.71
C PRO A 47 -3.06 -6.84 -36.94
N HIS A 48 -3.76 -6.42 -35.89
CA HIS A 48 -4.75 -5.35 -35.94
C HIS A 48 -4.15 -4.01 -36.38
N TYR A 49 -2.98 -3.66 -35.82
CA TYR A 49 -2.25 -2.45 -36.20
C TYR A 49 -1.81 -2.49 -37.66
N GLN A 50 -1.31 -3.64 -38.13
CA GLN A 50 -0.92 -3.83 -39.53
C GLN A 50 -2.12 -3.69 -40.48
N ALA A 51 -3.26 -4.32 -40.14
CA ALA A 51 -4.49 -4.21 -40.92
C ALA A 51 -4.98 -2.75 -41.00
N ARG A 52 -4.97 -2.03 -39.86
CA ARG A 52 -5.33 -0.62 -39.79
C ARG A 52 -4.39 0.26 -40.61
N ALA A 53 -3.08 0.04 -40.51
CA ALA A 53 -2.10 0.76 -41.32
C ALA A 53 -2.28 0.48 -42.83
N GLY A 54 -2.62 -0.75 -43.20
CA GLY A 54 -2.99 -1.12 -44.57
C GLY A 54 -4.24 -0.38 -45.07
N LEU A 55 -5.25 -0.24 -44.21
CA LEU A 55 -6.47 0.50 -44.53
C LEU A 55 -6.17 2.00 -44.70
N GLN A 56 -5.43 2.61 -43.77
CA GLN A 56 -4.99 4.01 -43.87
C GLN A 56 -4.17 4.27 -45.15
N ARG A 57 -3.27 3.34 -45.52
CA ARG A 57 -2.53 3.40 -46.78
C ARG A 57 -3.48 3.38 -47.98
N SER A 58 -4.50 2.51 -47.97
CA SER A 58 -5.48 2.43 -49.07
C SER A 58 -6.28 3.72 -49.23
N ILE A 59 -6.72 4.30 -48.12
CA ILE A 59 -7.40 5.60 -48.06
C ILE A 59 -6.50 6.70 -48.62
N ALA A 60 -5.25 6.79 -48.17
CA ALA A 60 -4.31 7.80 -48.63
C ALA A 60 -4.03 7.71 -50.13
N MET A 61 -3.99 6.49 -50.70
CA MET A 61 -3.84 6.31 -52.15
C MET A 61 -5.05 6.84 -52.94
N VAL A 62 -6.27 6.64 -52.43
CA VAL A 62 -7.50 7.16 -53.04
C VAL A 62 -7.54 8.69 -52.93
N LEU A 63 -7.25 9.26 -51.75
CA LEU A 63 -7.21 10.71 -51.55
C LEU A 63 -6.17 11.39 -52.44
N LYS A 64 -4.99 10.77 -52.61
CA LYS A 64 -3.96 11.27 -53.52
C LYS A 64 -4.42 11.25 -54.97
N HIS A 65 -5.18 10.23 -55.37
CA HIS A 65 -5.77 10.17 -56.71
C HIS A 65 -6.81 11.30 -56.90
N ASP A 66 -7.60 11.60 -55.87
CA ASP A 66 -8.63 12.65 -55.92
C ASP A 66 -8.05 14.07 -55.88
N GLY A 67 -6.73 14.21 -55.69
CA GLY A 67 -6.01 15.49 -55.75
C GLY A 67 -5.70 16.13 -54.40
N PHE A 68 -5.83 15.38 -53.29
CA PHE A 68 -5.43 15.87 -51.97
C PHE A 68 -3.91 15.71 -51.76
N ASP A 69 -3.24 16.82 -51.42
CA ASP A 69 -1.79 16.83 -51.13
C ASP A 69 -1.46 16.38 -49.70
N SER A 70 -2.35 16.68 -48.74
CA SER A 70 -2.20 16.30 -47.33
C SER A 70 -3.56 16.17 -46.63
N ALA A 71 -3.61 15.43 -45.52
CA ALA A 71 -4.78 15.28 -44.66
C ALA A 71 -4.35 15.44 -43.21
N SER A 72 -5.23 16.00 -42.36
CA SER A 72 -4.98 16.04 -40.92
C SER A 72 -5.08 14.63 -40.31
N PRO A 73 -4.25 14.31 -39.31
CA PRO A 73 -4.23 12.97 -38.72
C PRO A 73 -5.56 12.62 -38.07
N GLU A 74 -6.28 13.58 -37.48
CA GLU A 74 -7.58 13.37 -36.85
C GLU A 74 -8.68 13.04 -37.89
N ALA A 75 -8.63 13.70 -39.05
CA ALA A 75 -9.58 13.43 -40.14
C ALA A 75 -9.32 12.06 -40.77
N LEU A 76 -8.05 11.69 -40.94
CA LEU A 76 -7.67 10.36 -41.43
C LEU A 76 -8.12 9.25 -40.46
N GLU A 77 -7.96 9.47 -39.16
CA GLU A 77 -8.38 8.53 -38.12
C GLU A 77 -9.90 8.36 -38.08
N SER A 78 -10.64 9.47 -38.11
CA SER A 78 -12.11 9.47 -38.17
C SER A 78 -12.62 8.78 -39.45
N PHE A 79 -12.02 9.07 -40.60
CA PHE A 79 -12.39 8.43 -41.87
C PHE A 79 -12.07 6.93 -41.87
N THR A 80 -10.95 6.53 -41.29
CA THR A 80 -10.60 5.11 -41.10
C THR A 80 -11.66 4.40 -40.27
N ALA A 81 -12.08 4.97 -39.13
CA ALA A 81 -13.13 4.40 -38.29
C ALA A 81 -14.49 4.28 -39.01
N MET A 82 -14.85 5.28 -39.82
CA MET A 82 -16.08 5.23 -40.64
C MET A 82 -16.01 4.11 -41.68
N VAL A 83 -14.87 3.93 -42.35
CA VAL A 83 -14.68 2.86 -43.35
C VAL A 83 -14.73 1.49 -42.68
N GLU A 84 -14.10 1.32 -41.51
CA GLU A 84 -14.17 0.07 -40.74
C GLU A 84 -15.60 -0.30 -40.38
N THR A 85 -16.36 0.66 -39.82
CA THR A 85 -17.78 0.45 -39.48
C THR A 85 -18.61 0.10 -40.71
N TYR A 86 -18.32 0.73 -41.85
CA TYR A 86 -19.01 0.45 -43.11
C TYR A 86 -18.70 -0.96 -43.65
N LEU A 87 -17.44 -1.38 -43.61
CA LEU A 87 -17.02 -2.73 -44.01
C LEU A 87 -17.63 -3.79 -43.09
N GLU A 88 -17.65 -3.55 -41.77
CA GLU A 88 -18.27 -4.43 -40.80
C GLU A 88 -19.76 -4.63 -41.09
N GLY A 89 -20.49 -3.55 -41.38
CA GLY A 89 -21.90 -3.62 -41.77
C GLY A 89 -22.14 -4.45 -43.04
N MET A 90 -21.28 -4.33 -44.05
CA MET A 90 -21.37 -5.14 -45.28
C MET A 90 -21.08 -6.63 -45.01
N ILE A 91 -20.07 -6.92 -44.18
CA ILE A 91 -19.70 -8.29 -43.81
C ILE A 91 -20.84 -8.92 -42.99
N ASP A 92 -21.42 -8.20 -42.03
CA ASP A 92 -22.52 -8.68 -41.21
C ASP A 92 -23.77 -8.97 -42.06
N ALA A 93 -24.07 -8.12 -43.04
CA ALA A 93 -25.15 -8.36 -43.99
C ALA A 93 -24.92 -9.63 -44.83
N ALA A 94 -23.72 -9.82 -45.38
CA ALA A 94 -23.38 -11.01 -46.15
C ALA A 94 -23.39 -12.29 -45.29
N LYS A 95 -22.86 -12.22 -44.06
CA LYS A 95 -22.85 -13.30 -43.09
C LYS A 95 -24.27 -13.70 -42.67
N SER A 96 -25.11 -12.72 -42.35
CA SER A 96 -26.51 -12.95 -41.97
C SER A 96 -27.29 -13.66 -43.08
N LEU A 97 -27.06 -13.28 -44.35
CA LEU A 97 -27.67 -13.94 -45.51
C LEU A 97 -27.17 -15.38 -45.69
N ALA A 98 -25.86 -15.61 -45.54
CA ALA A 98 -25.28 -16.94 -45.63
C ALA A 98 -25.83 -17.88 -44.53
N LEU A 99 -25.87 -17.40 -43.29
CA LEU A 99 -26.39 -18.14 -42.14
C LEU A 99 -27.90 -18.40 -42.26
N ALA A 100 -28.68 -17.44 -42.77
CA ALA A 100 -30.10 -17.64 -43.06
C ALA A 100 -30.34 -18.76 -44.10
N ALA A 101 -29.40 -18.93 -45.04
CA ALA A 101 -29.39 -20.02 -45.99
C ALA A 101 -28.70 -21.31 -45.48
N ARG A 102 -28.32 -21.38 -44.19
CA ARG A 102 -27.58 -22.49 -43.56
C ARG A 102 -26.26 -22.81 -44.24
N ARG A 103 -25.58 -21.79 -44.78
CA ARG A 103 -24.24 -21.90 -45.37
C ARG A 103 -23.21 -21.28 -44.45
N GLU A 104 -22.08 -21.96 -44.30
CA GLU A 104 -20.92 -21.44 -43.57
C GLU A 104 -20.23 -20.29 -44.32
N HIS A 105 -20.24 -20.35 -45.66
CA HIS A 105 -19.53 -19.40 -46.52
C HIS A 105 -20.52 -18.57 -47.36
N PRO A 106 -20.38 -17.22 -47.39
CA PRO A 106 -21.12 -16.36 -48.30
C PRO A 106 -20.82 -16.68 -49.77
N ILE A 107 -21.83 -16.58 -50.63
CA ILE A 107 -21.71 -16.72 -52.09
C ILE A 107 -21.85 -15.36 -52.78
N ALA A 108 -21.53 -15.28 -54.07
CA ALA A 108 -21.58 -14.03 -54.85
C ALA A 108 -22.94 -13.31 -54.76
N THR A 109 -24.05 -14.06 -54.71
CA THR A 109 -25.38 -13.46 -54.57
C THR A 109 -25.58 -12.80 -53.20
N ASP A 110 -24.95 -13.29 -52.13
CA ASP A 110 -25.05 -12.66 -50.81
C ASP A 110 -24.39 -11.28 -50.82
N PHE A 111 -23.22 -11.17 -51.47
CA PHE A 111 -22.54 -9.89 -51.67
C PHE A 111 -23.36 -8.93 -52.54
N GLU A 112 -24.04 -9.44 -53.57
CA GLU A 112 -24.97 -8.62 -54.36
C GLU A 112 -26.10 -8.05 -53.50
N HIS A 113 -26.71 -8.84 -52.63
CA HIS A 113 -27.76 -8.38 -51.73
C HIS A 113 -27.22 -7.44 -50.63
N ALA A 114 -26.01 -7.70 -50.12
CA ALA A 114 -25.32 -6.80 -49.19
C ALA A 114 -25.06 -5.43 -49.84
N LEU A 115 -24.53 -5.38 -51.07
CA LEU A 115 -24.34 -4.14 -51.82
C LEU A 115 -25.65 -3.36 -52.02
N ARG A 116 -26.74 -4.06 -52.37
CA ARG A 116 -28.07 -3.44 -52.49
C ARG A 116 -28.57 -2.86 -51.17
N ARG A 117 -28.32 -3.52 -50.04
CA ARG A 117 -28.66 -3.02 -48.70
C ARG A 117 -27.89 -1.75 -48.34
N HIS A 118 -26.68 -1.60 -48.85
CA HIS A 118 -25.85 -0.39 -48.71
C HIS A 118 -26.02 0.61 -49.87
N ASN A 119 -27.11 0.49 -50.66
CA ASN A 119 -27.45 1.37 -51.78
C ASN A 119 -26.39 1.45 -52.89
N ILE A 120 -25.55 0.42 -53.05
CA ILE A 120 -24.59 0.31 -54.15
C ILE A 120 -25.16 -0.59 -55.25
N SER A 121 -25.19 -0.06 -56.48
CA SER A 121 -25.57 -0.83 -57.67
C SER A 121 -24.37 -1.59 -58.23
N ILE A 122 -24.59 -2.81 -58.73
CA ILE A 122 -23.54 -3.59 -59.42
C ILE A 122 -22.99 -2.84 -60.65
N SER A 123 -23.84 -2.02 -61.30
CA SER A 123 -23.43 -1.21 -62.45
C SER A 123 -22.40 -0.14 -62.07
N SER A 124 -22.46 0.42 -60.85
CA SER A 124 -21.50 1.44 -60.41
C SER A 124 -20.14 0.86 -60.06
N LEU A 125 -20.01 -0.47 -59.89
CA LEU A 125 -18.72 -1.13 -59.68
C LEU A 125 -17.90 -1.29 -60.97
N LYS A 126 -18.55 -1.28 -62.14
CA LYS A 126 -17.89 -1.52 -63.44
C LYS A 126 -16.69 -0.57 -63.71
N PRO A 127 -16.80 0.75 -63.48
CA PRO A 127 -15.68 1.67 -63.64
C PRO A 127 -14.51 1.36 -62.69
N HIS A 128 -14.78 0.83 -61.50
CA HIS A 128 -13.77 0.54 -60.49
C HIS A 128 -13.00 -0.77 -60.72
N LEU A 129 -13.32 -1.55 -61.77
CA LEU A 129 -12.51 -2.72 -62.16
C LEU A 129 -11.11 -2.34 -62.67
N ARG A 130 -10.96 -1.11 -63.18
CA ARG A 130 -9.68 -0.54 -63.63
C ARG A 130 -9.43 0.74 -62.85
N PRO A 131 -9.03 0.64 -61.57
CA PRO A 131 -8.77 1.82 -60.78
C PRO A 131 -7.62 2.63 -61.42
N PRO A 132 -7.67 3.96 -61.33
CA PRO A 132 -6.66 4.87 -61.89
C PRO A 132 -5.31 4.84 -61.15
N ILE A 133 -5.13 3.90 -60.22
CA ILE A 133 -3.94 3.73 -59.39
C ILE A 133 -2.99 2.73 -60.08
N PRO A 134 -1.67 2.99 -60.15
CA PRO A 134 -0.70 2.04 -60.71
C PRO A 134 -0.77 0.67 -60.03
N LYS A 135 -0.82 -0.41 -60.81
CA LYS A 135 -0.92 -1.81 -60.30
C LYS A 135 0.14 -2.17 -59.26
N LYS A 136 1.34 -1.57 -59.35
CA LYS A 136 2.45 -1.76 -58.39
C LYS A 136 2.14 -1.21 -56.99
N GLN A 137 1.28 -0.21 -56.89
CA GLN A 137 0.88 0.39 -55.62
C GLN A 137 -0.35 -0.31 -55.01
N ILE A 138 -1.18 -0.91 -55.86
CA ILE A 138 -2.40 -1.64 -55.48
C ILE A 138 -2.08 -2.90 -54.68
N VAL A 139 -1.11 -3.70 -55.12
CA VAL A 139 -0.71 -4.92 -54.41
C VAL A 139 0.18 -4.51 -53.23
N PRO A 140 -0.31 -4.56 -51.98
CA PRO A 140 0.59 -4.37 -50.85
C PRO A 140 1.59 -5.52 -50.83
N SER A 141 2.85 -5.21 -50.52
CA SER A 141 3.84 -6.24 -50.24
C SER A 141 3.50 -6.85 -48.90
N PHE A 142 2.83 -8.00 -48.91
CA PHE A 142 2.63 -8.78 -47.70
C PHE A 142 3.97 -9.46 -47.37
N ALA A 143 4.59 -9.04 -46.27
CA ALA A 143 5.58 -9.88 -45.61
C ALA A 143 4.83 -10.87 -44.72
N ASP A 144 5.25 -12.12 -44.66
CA ASP A 144 4.76 -13.07 -43.67
C ASP A 144 5.24 -12.61 -42.29
N VAL A 145 4.47 -11.72 -41.65
CA VAL A 145 4.77 -11.22 -40.30
C VAL A 145 4.12 -12.15 -39.29
N LEU A 146 4.62 -13.38 -39.26
CA LEU A 146 4.63 -14.15 -38.01
C LEU A 146 6.08 -14.62 -37.82
N PRO A 147 7.02 -13.72 -37.47
CA PRO A 147 8.15 -14.21 -36.71
C PRO A 147 7.53 -14.89 -35.49
N GLU A 148 7.80 -16.19 -35.31
CA GLU A 148 7.45 -16.84 -34.06
C GLU A 148 8.12 -16.04 -32.96
N ASP A 149 7.31 -15.33 -32.18
CA ASP A 149 7.80 -14.62 -31.02
C ASP A 149 8.12 -15.68 -29.99
N GLN A 150 9.35 -16.19 -30.02
CA GLN A 150 9.84 -17.16 -29.04
C GLN A 150 9.63 -16.62 -27.62
N ASP A 151 9.67 -15.29 -27.47
CA ASP A 151 9.47 -14.59 -26.21
C ASP A 151 7.99 -14.43 -25.84
N ALA A 152 7.03 -14.57 -26.76
CA ALA A 152 5.60 -14.46 -26.42
C ALA A 152 5.12 -15.56 -25.47
N TYR A 153 5.83 -16.70 -25.42
CA TYR A 153 5.56 -17.79 -24.49
C TYR A 153 6.37 -17.71 -23.21
N THR A 154 7.30 -16.75 -23.10
CA THR A 154 8.09 -16.55 -21.89
C THR A 154 7.23 -15.88 -20.83
N THR A 155 7.24 -16.44 -19.63
CA THR A 155 6.55 -15.81 -18.50
C THR A 155 7.26 -14.51 -18.17
N LEU A 156 6.51 -13.40 -18.13
CA LEU A 156 7.06 -12.11 -17.72
C LEU A 156 7.82 -12.27 -16.39
N PRO A 157 8.96 -11.59 -16.22
CA PRO A 157 9.77 -11.65 -15.01
C PRO A 157 9.09 -10.89 -13.86
N LEU A 158 7.94 -11.37 -13.42
CA LEU A 158 7.17 -10.82 -12.32
C LEU A 158 7.73 -11.30 -10.97
N LEU A 159 8.34 -12.48 -10.95
CA LEU A 159 8.94 -13.08 -9.77
C LEU A 159 10.40 -13.45 -10.09
N GLY A 160 11.24 -13.53 -9.06
CA GLY A 160 12.63 -13.95 -9.21
C GLY A 160 12.77 -15.37 -9.79
N GLU A 161 13.94 -15.65 -10.37
CA GLU A 161 14.27 -16.93 -11.01
C GLU A 161 14.05 -18.14 -10.08
N GLU A 162 14.27 -17.97 -8.77
CA GLU A 162 14.02 -19.00 -7.77
C GLU A 162 12.56 -19.51 -7.75
N LEU A 163 11.61 -18.63 -8.05
CA LEU A 163 10.18 -18.91 -8.08
C LEU A 163 9.66 -19.21 -9.49
N SER A 164 10.52 -19.17 -10.51
CA SER A 164 10.18 -19.53 -11.88
C SER A 164 9.85 -21.02 -12.01
N GLY A 165 8.92 -21.35 -12.91
CA GLY A 165 8.57 -22.72 -13.26
C GLY A 165 9.45 -23.35 -14.34
N GLN A 166 10.33 -22.56 -14.99
CA GLN A 166 11.31 -23.05 -15.98
C GLN A 166 12.16 -24.24 -15.48
N PRO A 167 12.87 -24.17 -14.33
CA PRO A 167 13.73 -25.26 -13.88
C PRO A 167 12.96 -26.57 -13.64
N ASP A 168 11.71 -26.47 -13.18
CA ASP A 168 10.82 -27.61 -12.95
C ASP A 168 10.34 -28.27 -14.25
N LYS A 169 10.27 -27.50 -15.35
CA LYS A 169 9.95 -28.01 -16.69
C LYS A 169 11.17 -28.69 -17.30
N ASP A 170 12.35 -28.09 -17.17
CA ASP A 170 13.60 -28.62 -17.70
C ASP A 170 14.03 -29.92 -17.00
N GLU A 171 13.64 -30.12 -15.74
CA GLU A 171 13.82 -31.40 -15.02
C GLU A 171 12.97 -32.55 -15.60
N LYS A 172 11.93 -32.24 -16.37
CA LYS A 172 10.91 -33.21 -16.81
C LYS A 172 11.01 -33.50 -18.30
N ASP A 173 11.81 -34.50 -18.65
CA ASP A 173 12.04 -34.97 -20.04
C ASP A 173 10.76 -35.35 -20.83
N TYR A 174 9.67 -35.67 -20.13
CA TYR A 174 8.40 -36.04 -20.77
C TYR A 174 7.59 -34.84 -21.26
N VAL A 175 7.97 -33.61 -20.89
CA VAL A 175 7.30 -32.38 -21.27
C VAL A 175 7.97 -31.80 -22.51
N PRO A 176 7.25 -31.62 -23.63
CA PRO A 176 7.84 -31.05 -24.84
C PRO A 176 8.34 -29.62 -24.62
N SER A 177 9.48 -29.27 -25.22
CA SER A 177 10.03 -27.91 -25.19
C SER A 177 9.12 -26.87 -25.84
N SER A 178 8.21 -27.30 -26.73
CA SER A 178 7.21 -26.43 -27.37
C SER A 178 6.11 -25.95 -26.41
N PHE A 179 5.97 -26.55 -25.23
CA PHE A 179 5.00 -26.08 -24.24
C PHE A 179 5.53 -24.82 -23.56
N PRO A 180 4.65 -23.89 -23.14
CA PRO A 180 5.08 -22.75 -22.34
C PRO A 180 5.70 -23.21 -21.02
N ASP A 181 6.47 -22.33 -20.39
CA ASP A 181 7.05 -22.61 -19.09
C ASP A 181 5.97 -22.79 -18.03
N PHE A 182 6.26 -23.58 -17.00
CA PHE A 182 5.32 -23.72 -15.89
C PHE A 182 5.08 -22.37 -15.22
N PRO A 183 3.87 -22.16 -14.65
CA PRO A 183 3.62 -21.00 -13.81
C PRO A 183 4.61 -20.97 -12.63
N SER A 184 4.61 -19.89 -11.85
CA SER A 184 5.48 -19.83 -10.68
C SER A 184 5.25 -21.01 -9.71
N LYS A 185 6.32 -21.46 -9.05
CA LYS A 185 6.30 -22.64 -8.16
C LYS A 185 5.18 -22.58 -7.12
N HIS A 186 4.86 -21.42 -6.57
CA HIS A 186 3.80 -21.25 -5.57
C HIS A 186 2.38 -21.57 -6.09
N THR A 187 2.18 -21.63 -7.41
CA THR A 187 0.88 -21.93 -8.03
C THR A 187 0.53 -23.42 -7.95
N TYR A 188 1.54 -24.31 -7.94
CA TYR A 188 1.33 -25.77 -7.99
C TYR A 188 2.14 -26.57 -6.98
N LYS A 189 3.21 -26.01 -6.41
CA LYS A 189 3.92 -26.60 -5.27
C LYS A 189 3.34 -26.02 -3.99
N PHE A 190 2.98 -26.91 -3.07
CA PHE A 190 2.61 -26.52 -1.72
C PHE A 190 3.82 -25.90 -1.02
N THR A 191 3.68 -24.67 -0.55
CA THR A 191 4.67 -24.02 0.31
C THR A 191 4.35 -24.37 1.76
N PRO A 192 5.15 -25.20 2.47
CA PRO A 192 4.91 -25.48 3.88
C PRO A 192 4.99 -24.17 4.66
N GLN A 193 3.89 -23.80 5.30
CA GLN A 193 3.91 -22.72 6.27
C GLN A 193 4.56 -23.26 7.54
N GLU A 194 5.71 -22.71 7.92
CA GLU A 194 6.23 -22.95 9.26
C GLU A 194 5.25 -22.33 10.25
N ASP A 195 4.47 -23.19 10.92
CA ASP A 195 3.68 -22.80 12.08
C ASP A 195 4.67 -22.44 13.22
N SER A 196 5.24 -21.24 13.17
CA SER A 196 6.09 -20.68 14.23
C SER A 196 5.34 -20.49 15.55
N ASN A 197 4.02 -20.71 15.53
CA ASN A 197 3.17 -20.66 16.70
C ASN A 197 3.27 -22.00 17.45
N ILE A 198 4.11 -22.04 18.48
CA ILE A 198 4.15 -23.10 19.47
C ILE A 198 2.75 -23.20 20.09
N ARG A 199 1.93 -24.10 19.54
CA ARG A 199 0.50 -24.24 19.83
C ARG A 199 0.25 -25.03 21.12
N ASP A 200 1.14 -24.89 22.11
CA ASP A 200 1.02 -25.49 23.43
C ASP A 200 0.29 -24.53 24.38
N PRO A 201 -0.99 -24.77 24.72
CA PRO A 201 -1.77 -23.86 25.56
C PRO A 201 -1.16 -23.70 26.96
N LYS A 202 -0.40 -24.70 27.43
CA LYS A 202 0.31 -24.65 28.72
C LYS A 202 1.47 -23.64 28.68
N ARG A 203 2.27 -23.64 27.60
CA ARG A 203 3.41 -22.72 27.46
C ARG A 203 2.93 -21.27 27.31
N ILE A 204 1.88 -21.04 26.52
CA ILE A 204 1.27 -19.72 26.38
C ILE A 204 0.79 -19.17 27.73
N ARG A 205 0.15 -20.01 28.57
CA ARG A 205 -0.27 -19.59 29.92
C ARG A 205 0.89 -19.34 30.85
N GLU A 206 1.93 -20.16 30.77
CA GLU A 206 3.14 -20.00 31.59
C GLU A 206 3.90 -18.72 31.24
N ASP A 207 4.09 -18.44 29.94
CA ASP A 207 4.75 -17.23 29.47
C ASP A 207 3.92 -15.99 29.83
N ALA A 208 2.60 -16.04 29.66
CA ALA A 208 1.70 -14.96 30.10
C ALA A 208 1.78 -14.72 31.61
N ALA A 209 1.82 -15.79 32.42
CA ALA A 209 1.98 -15.68 33.88
C ALA A 209 3.35 -15.09 34.25
N ARG A 210 4.42 -15.49 33.55
CA ARG A 210 5.78 -14.95 33.75
C ARG A 210 5.83 -13.47 33.40
N THR A 211 5.23 -13.05 32.29
CA THR A 211 5.13 -11.64 31.89
C THR A 211 4.30 -10.84 32.90
N ALA A 212 3.21 -11.40 33.42
CA ALA A 212 2.40 -10.76 34.46
C ALA A 212 3.18 -10.57 35.77
N GLN A 213 3.91 -11.59 36.23
CA GLN A 213 4.75 -11.50 37.42
C GLN A 213 5.87 -10.46 37.25
N GLN A 214 6.55 -10.46 36.08
CA GLN A 214 7.56 -9.45 35.76
C GLN A 214 6.98 -8.04 35.76
N GLY A 215 5.76 -7.86 35.24
CA GLY A 215 5.04 -6.59 35.27
C GLY A 215 4.71 -6.14 36.70
N GLU A 216 4.25 -7.05 37.56
CA GLU A 216 3.97 -6.76 38.96
C GLU A 216 5.24 -6.37 39.73
N ASP A 217 6.32 -7.14 39.57
CA ASP A 217 7.60 -6.86 40.24
C ASP A 217 8.19 -5.52 39.79
N ALA A 218 8.07 -5.19 38.50
CA ALA A 218 8.47 -3.89 37.97
C ALA A 218 7.66 -2.75 38.61
N LEU A 219 6.33 -2.90 38.74
CA LEU A 219 5.48 -1.92 39.41
C LEU A 219 5.79 -1.80 40.91
N ARG A 220 6.01 -2.92 41.59
CA ARG A 220 6.46 -2.92 43.00
C ARG A 220 7.78 -2.17 43.13
N ARG A 221 8.76 -2.40 42.26
CA ARG A 221 10.03 -1.65 42.25
C ARG A 221 9.82 -0.16 41.99
N LEU A 222 8.94 0.22 41.06
CA LEU A 222 8.63 1.62 40.75
C LEU A 222 7.98 2.33 41.94
N VAL A 223 6.94 1.74 42.53
CA VAL A 223 6.23 2.31 43.69
C VAL A 223 7.20 2.48 44.87
N ARG A 224 8.06 1.49 45.11
CA ARG A 224 9.11 1.58 46.13
C ARG A 224 10.08 2.72 45.86
N ALA A 225 10.60 2.82 44.64
CA ALA A 225 11.46 3.93 44.24
C ALA A 225 10.78 5.30 44.39
N SER A 226 9.48 5.40 44.05
CA SER A 226 8.70 6.62 44.24
C SER A 226 8.52 6.99 45.72
N LYS A 227 8.28 6.01 46.60
CA LYS A 227 8.20 6.25 48.06
C LYS A 227 9.53 6.71 48.62
N MET A 228 10.63 6.05 48.24
CA MET A 228 11.99 6.45 48.63
C MET A 228 12.31 7.88 48.20
N ARG A 229 11.91 8.28 46.98
CA ARG A 229 12.09 9.66 46.51
C ARG A 229 11.35 10.66 47.39
N LYS A 230 10.06 10.40 47.70
CA LYS A 230 9.28 11.27 48.60
C LYS A 230 9.87 11.36 50.01
N GLN A 231 10.34 10.23 50.57
CA GLN A 231 11.05 10.23 51.86
C GLN A 231 12.29 11.12 51.84
N LYS A 232 13.11 11.03 50.78
CA LYS A 232 14.31 11.86 50.62
C LYS A 232 13.93 13.35 50.51
N GLU A 233 12.89 13.70 49.79
CA GLU A 233 12.38 15.07 49.70
C GLU A 233 11.92 15.61 51.07
N VAL A 234 11.17 14.81 51.84
CA VAL A 234 10.75 15.18 53.21
C VAL A 234 11.95 15.34 54.14
N LYS A 235 12.91 14.41 54.09
CA LYS A 235 14.16 14.48 54.86
C LYS A 235 14.90 15.79 54.56
N LEU A 236 15.10 16.11 53.28
CA LEU A 236 15.76 17.35 52.85
C LEU A 236 15.01 18.61 53.34
N LEU A 237 13.67 18.60 53.32
CA LEU A 237 12.86 19.72 53.80
C LEU A 237 12.99 19.92 55.32
N VAL A 238 12.97 18.84 56.10
CA VAL A 238 13.08 18.86 57.56
C VAL A 238 14.51 19.19 58.01
N GLU A 239 15.52 18.73 57.27
CA GLU A 239 16.93 19.05 57.53
C GLU A 239 17.29 20.51 57.24
N ARG A 240 16.43 21.27 56.56
CA ARG A 240 16.67 22.70 56.34
C ARG A 240 16.50 23.55 57.61
N ASP A 241 15.81 23.03 58.63
CA ASP A 241 15.55 23.67 59.93
C ASP A 241 16.41 23.04 61.05
N VAL A 242 17.02 23.86 61.92
CA VAL A 242 17.93 23.40 62.98
C VAL A 242 17.19 22.52 63.99
N HIS A 243 15.97 22.91 64.38
CA HIS A 243 15.11 22.11 65.26
C HIS A 243 14.41 20.95 64.53
N GLY A 244 14.42 20.95 63.20
CA GLY A 244 13.93 19.85 62.37
C GLY A 244 14.89 18.65 62.37
N LYS A 245 16.20 18.91 62.27
CA LYS A 245 17.24 17.87 62.27
C LYS A 245 17.22 16.97 63.50
N GLU A 246 17.06 17.55 64.69
CA GLU A 246 17.06 16.78 65.94
C GLU A 246 15.81 15.91 66.07
N ARG A 247 14.65 16.43 65.65
CA ARG A 247 13.39 15.65 65.62
C ARG A 247 13.44 14.52 64.60
N PHE A 248 14.01 14.77 63.43
CA PHE A 248 14.19 13.74 62.40
C PHE A 248 15.15 12.65 62.88
N ARG A 249 16.27 13.01 63.51
CA ARG A 249 17.23 12.07 64.10
C ARG A 249 16.59 11.20 65.19
N LEU A 250 15.78 11.80 66.05
CA LEU A 250 15.06 11.06 67.10
C LEU A 250 14.04 10.10 66.48
N TRP A 251 13.27 10.54 65.48
CA TRP A 251 12.34 9.69 64.72
C TRP A 251 13.04 8.55 63.98
N GLU A 252 14.17 8.81 63.32
CA GLU A 252 14.96 7.80 62.63
C GLU A 252 15.48 6.73 63.62
N SER A 253 15.93 7.16 64.80
CA SER A 253 16.38 6.24 65.85
C SER A 253 15.25 5.39 66.44
N THR A 254 14.05 5.94 66.61
CA THR A 254 12.89 5.19 67.10
C THR A 254 12.35 4.24 66.04
N MET A 255 12.30 4.66 64.77
CA MET A 255 11.86 3.83 63.64
C MET A 255 12.80 2.65 63.42
N LYS A 256 14.12 2.89 63.47
CA LYS A 256 15.14 1.84 63.38
C LYS A 256 15.05 0.83 64.53
N ARG A 257 14.73 1.29 65.75
CA ARG A 257 14.50 0.41 66.90
C ARG A 257 13.23 -0.42 66.76
N PHE A 258 12.16 0.14 66.18
CA PHE A 258 10.92 -0.57 65.93
C PHE A 258 11.10 -1.66 64.87
N MET A 259 11.76 -1.36 63.74
CA MET A 259 12.07 -2.33 62.68
C MET A 259 13.05 -3.42 63.13
N ALA A 260 13.97 -3.13 64.06
CA ALA A 260 14.86 -4.14 64.63
C ALA A 260 14.14 -5.11 65.60
N ALA A 261 12.94 -4.77 66.09
CA ALA A 261 12.18 -5.58 67.04
C ALA A 261 11.17 -6.52 66.36
N GLU A 262 10.66 -6.17 65.18
CA GLU A 262 9.90 -7.06 64.31
C GLU A 262 10.86 -7.84 63.41
N GLY A 263 11.37 -8.97 63.92
CA GLY A 263 12.53 -9.65 63.37
C GLY A 263 12.50 -9.93 61.86
N GLN A 264 13.50 -9.41 61.15
CA GLN A 264 14.25 -10.07 60.06
C GLN A 264 15.71 -9.61 60.09
N GLY A 265 16.60 -10.49 59.63
CA GLY A 265 18.04 -10.50 59.91
C GLY A 265 18.87 -9.35 59.36
N GLU A 266 20.15 -9.40 59.72
CA GLU A 266 21.20 -8.42 59.46
C GLU A 266 21.31 -7.99 57.98
N GLN A 267 21.48 -6.68 57.81
CA GLN A 267 21.58 -5.89 56.56
C GLN A 267 20.27 -5.41 55.95
N THR A 268 19.63 -4.45 56.63
CA THR A 268 18.45 -3.76 56.13
C THR A 268 18.82 -2.33 55.74
N ASP A 269 19.05 -2.15 54.44
CA ASP A 269 19.40 -0.88 53.82
C ASP A 269 18.18 0.07 53.82
N GLN A 270 18.36 1.35 53.41
CA GLN A 270 17.29 2.37 53.33
C GLN A 270 16.00 1.91 52.60
N MET A 271 16.08 0.81 51.86
CA MET A 271 15.01 0.12 51.12
C MET A 271 13.89 -0.44 51.99
N GLU A 272 14.16 -1.08 53.14
CA GLU A 272 13.11 -1.69 53.97
C GLU A 272 12.29 -0.65 54.75
N ILE A 273 12.92 0.48 55.05
CA ILE A 273 12.29 1.64 55.69
C ILE A 273 11.23 2.26 54.78
N ALA A 274 11.42 2.22 53.46
CA ALA A 274 10.46 2.73 52.48
C ALA A 274 9.23 1.84 52.31
N ASP A 275 9.40 0.53 52.49
CA ASP A 275 8.31 -0.45 52.41
C ASP A 275 7.34 -0.31 53.60
N HIS A 276 7.86 0.01 54.79
CA HIS A 276 7.08 0.15 56.03
C HIS A 276 6.70 1.59 56.40
N SER A 277 7.24 2.61 55.72
CA SER A 277 6.90 3.99 56.07
C SER A 277 5.45 4.33 55.71
N MET A 278 4.73 4.86 56.70
CA MET A 278 3.40 5.45 56.54
C MET A 278 3.48 6.90 56.04
N ILE A 279 4.25 7.16 54.99
CA ILE A 279 4.09 8.45 54.28
C ILE A 279 2.79 8.35 53.49
N VAL A 280 1.71 8.85 54.11
CA VAL A 280 0.42 9.02 53.47
C VAL A 280 0.60 10.05 52.36
N ASN A 281 0.15 9.74 51.14
CA ASN A 281 0.10 10.70 50.04
C ASN A 281 -0.82 11.87 50.44
N GLY A 282 -0.25 12.93 51.03
CA GLY A 282 -0.96 14.17 51.37
C GLY A 282 -1.36 15.01 50.15
N GLU A 283 -1.04 14.53 48.95
CA GLU A 283 -1.33 15.16 47.66
C GLU A 283 -2.61 14.63 47.00
N ALA A 284 -3.34 13.70 47.64
CA ALA A 284 -4.65 13.32 47.14
C ALA A 284 -5.55 14.57 47.10
N LEU A 285 -6.30 14.75 46.01
CA LEU A 285 -7.11 15.95 45.71
C LEU A 285 -8.07 16.37 46.84
N PHE A 286 -8.34 15.48 47.79
CA PHE A 286 -9.27 15.67 48.92
C PHE A 286 -8.60 15.66 50.30
N SER A 287 -7.27 15.76 50.37
CA SER A 287 -6.52 15.79 51.64
C SER A 287 -6.63 17.15 52.33
N ARG A 288 -6.76 17.16 53.66
CA ARG A 288 -6.83 18.39 54.46
C ARG A 288 -5.48 19.13 54.40
N LYS A 289 -5.44 20.27 53.71
CA LYS A 289 -4.26 21.14 53.63
C LYS A 289 -4.00 21.75 55.02
N GLU A 290 -2.82 21.50 55.60
CA GLU A 290 -2.37 22.12 56.85
C GLU A 290 -2.36 23.66 56.68
N VAL A 291 -2.95 24.38 57.65
CA VAL A 291 -3.02 25.84 57.64
C VAL A 291 -1.70 26.40 58.17
N PRO A 292 -1.00 27.30 57.45
CA PRO A 292 0.24 27.88 57.94
C PRO A 292 -0.04 28.73 59.18
N ARG A 293 0.59 28.38 60.31
CA ARG A 293 0.58 29.21 61.53
C ARG A 293 1.44 30.44 61.29
N ALA A 294 0.79 31.59 61.12
CA ALA A 294 1.45 32.89 60.98
C ALA A 294 2.17 33.30 62.28
N GLY A 295 3.45 33.67 62.17
CA GLY A 295 4.27 34.15 63.28
C GLY A 295 5.42 35.08 62.84
N LYS A 296 5.09 36.38 62.71
CA LYS A 296 5.94 37.59 62.85
C LYS A 296 7.11 37.89 61.88
N ARG A 297 6.79 38.84 60.99
CA ARG A 297 7.53 39.94 60.32
C ARG A 297 9.00 40.23 60.71
N SER A 298 9.82 40.52 59.69
CA SER A 298 10.65 41.73 59.65
C SER A 298 10.96 42.23 58.23
N ALA A 299 10.89 43.56 58.11
CA ALA A 299 11.51 44.48 57.16
C ALA A 299 11.25 44.34 55.63
N ALA A 300 10.30 45.14 55.16
CA ALA A 300 10.31 45.71 53.82
C ALA A 300 11.22 46.95 53.79
N LEU A 301 12.20 47.01 52.88
CA LEU A 301 12.83 48.25 52.42
C LEU A 301 13.43 48.06 51.02
N ALA A 302 12.79 48.67 50.01
CA ALA A 302 13.32 49.12 48.70
C ALA A 302 12.13 49.31 47.75
N SER A 303 11.43 50.46 47.84
CA SER A 303 11.65 51.68 47.06
C SER A 303 10.90 51.71 45.70
N LYS A 304 9.90 52.59 45.64
CA LYS A 304 9.29 53.23 44.46
C LYS A 304 8.98 54.66 44.96
N LYS A 305 9.40 55.77 44.35
CA LYS A 305 9.08 56.29 43.00
C LYS A 305 9.93 57.57 42.80
N ALA A 306 10.54 57.77 41.64
CA ALA A 306 10.10 58.71 40.58
C ALA A 306 10.12 60.21 40.96
N LEU A 307 11.23 60.87 40.61
CA LEU A 307 11.34 62.10 39.81
C LEU A 307 12.80 62.31 39.42
#